data_AF-A0A015K3A9-F1
#
_entry.id   AF-A0A015K3A9-F1
#
_cell.length_a   1.000
_cell.length_b   1.000
_cell.length_c   1.000
_cell.angle_alpha   90.00
_cell.angle_beta   90.00
_cell.angle_gamma   90.00
#
_symmetry.space_group_name_H-M   'P 1'
#
loop_
_entity.id
_entity.type
_entity.pdbx_description
1 polymer ?
#
loop_
_entity_poly.entity_id
_entity_poly.type
_entity_poly.pdbx_seq_one_letter_code
_entity_poly.pdbx_strand_id
1 'polypeptide(L)'
;MPKAKPINLSKKQLSKETSAPKKRKSLTAAQKQEVCLKKKSSPFLKNKDLAKEYDVSEGMICDILKTKDRWLVVDLYSYQAGLRRERKLPFIVIEEALALWVENALQAGLIISDDILSIKP
;
A
#
# COMPACT_ATOMS: atom_id res chain seq x y z
N MET A 1 -9.95 61.60 -35.72
CA MET A 1 -9.72 60.15 -35.73
C MET A 1 -9.08 59.73 -34.40
N PRO A 2 -9.80 59.12 -33.46
CA PRO A 2 -9.18 58.59 -32.25
C PRO A 2 -8.74 57.13 -32.45
N LYS A 3 -7.46 56.86 -32.15
CA LYS A 3 -6.82 55.55 -32.26
C LYS A 3 -7.34 54.62 -31.15
N ALA A 4 -8.03 53.53 -31.53
CA ALA A 4 -8.40 52.46 -30.61
C ALA A 4 -7.15 51.66 -30.22
N LYS A 5 -6.89 51.57 -28.91
CA LYS A 5 -5.83 50.72 -28.34
C LYS A 5 -6.32 49.26 -28.30
N PRO A 6 -5.46 48.27 -28.60
CA PRO A 6 -5.86 46.88 -28.54
C PRO A 6 -6.05 46.41 -27.10
N ILE A 7 -7.18 45.75 -26.86
CA ILE A 7 -7.55 45.11 -25.59
C ILE A 7 -6.62 43.92 -25.39
N ASN A 8 -5.72 44.02 -24.40
CA ASN A 8 -4.92 42.89 -23.93
C ASN A 8 -5.84 41.89 -23.19
N LEU A 9 -6.32 40.86 -23.89
CA LEU A 9 -6.86 39.67 -23.22
C LEU A 9 -5.71 38.92 -22.55
N SER A 10 -5.67 39.04 -21.23
CA SER A 10 -4.73 38.31 -20.37
C SER A 10 -4.96 36.80 -20.49
N LYS A 11 -3.92 36.08 -20.92
CA LYS A 11 -3.80 34.61 -21.00
C LYS A 11 -3.84 33.90 -19.62
N LYS A 12 -4.65 34.35 -18.67
CA LYS A 12 -4.73 33.77 -17.31
C LYS A 12 -5.91 32.83 -17.11
N GLN A 13 -6.36 32.18 -18.17
CA GLN A 13 -7.35 31.11 -18.11
C GLN A 13 -7.03 30.04 -19.15
N LEU A 14 -6.08 29.15 -18.84
CA LEU A 14 -6.03 27.85 -19.50
C LEU A 14 -5.53 26.78 -18.51
N SER A 15 -6.35 25.74 -18.36
CA SER A 15 -6.12 24.50 -17.59
C SER A 15 -6.21 24.58 -16.06
N LYS A 16 -7.39 24.94 -15.53
CA LYS A 16 -7.92 24.14 -14.42
C LYS A 16 -8.67 22.97 -15.04
N GLU A 17 -7.95 21.99 -15.54
CA GLU A 17 -8.53 20.66 -15.69
C GLU A 17 -8.82 20.19 -14.27
N THR A 18 -10.10 20.11 -13.94
CA THR A 18 -10.59 19.42 -12.76
C THR A 18 -10.30 17.94 -12.93
N SER A 19 -9.05 17.53 -12.72
CA SER A 19 -8.72 16.12 -12.59
C SER A 19 -9.49 15.62 -11.38
N ALA A 20 -10.39 14.66 -11.59
CA ALA A 20 -11.03 13.93 -10.50
C ALA A 20 -10.00 13.58 -9.42
N PRO A 21 -10.36 13.61 -8.12
CA PRO A 21 -9.40 13.37 -7.04
C PRO A 21 -8.67 12.05 -7.31
N LYS A 22 -7.36 12.14 -7.60
CA LYS A 22 -6.51 10.98 -7.89
C LYS A 22 -6.66 10.02 -6.70
N LYS A 23 -7.20 8.83 -6.95
CA LYS A 23 -7.32 7.78 -5.92
C LYS A 23 -5.92 7.53 -5.37
N ARG A 24 -5.75 7.63 -4.05
CA ARG A 24 -4.46 7.41 -3.39
C ARG A 24 -4.00 5.98 -3.68
N LYS A 25 -2.86 5.85 -4.37
CA LYS A 25 -2.18 4.56 -4.54
C LYS A 25 -1.64 4.10 -3.19
N SER A 26 -1.69 2.78 -2.96
CA SER A 26 -1.05 2.12 -1.83
C SER A 26 0.05 1.21 -2.37
N LEU A 27 1.10 0.97 -1.58
CA LEU A 27 2.15 0.01 -1.91
C LEU A 27 1.93 -1.29 -1.14
N THR A 28 2.26 -2.42 -1.78
CA THR A 28 2.33 -3.72 -1.11
C THR A 28 3.51 -3.77 -0.14
N ALA A 29 3.52 -4.72 0.79
CA ALA A 29 4.64 -4.91 1.71
C ALA A 29 5.96 -5.18 0.95
N ALA A 30 5.91 -5.99 -0.11
CA ALA A 30 7.05 -6.22 -1.00
C ALA A 30 7.57 -4.93 -1.66
N GLN A 31 6.67 -4.08 -2.16
CA GLN A 31 7.06 -2.79 -2.76
C GLN A 31 7.69 -1.84 -1.72
N LYS A 32 7.19 -1.84 -0.49
CA LYS A 32 7.77 -1.04 0.60
C LYS A 32 9.18 -1.53 0.95
N GLN A 33 9.38 -2.85 0.98
CA GLN A 33 10.70 -3.44 1.17
C GLN A 33 11.66 -3.03 0.05
N GLU A 34 11.20 -3.07 -1.21
CA GLU A 34 12.00 -2.63 -2.37
C GLU A 34 12.41 -1.15 -2.25
N VAL A 35 11.49 -0.27 -1.84
CA VAL A 35 11.79 1.16 -1.57
C VAL A 35 12.88 1.30 -0.52
N CYS A 36 12.80 0.53 0.58
CA CYS A 36 13.81 0.54 1.64
C CYS A 36 15.16 0.02 1.14
N LEU A 37 15.17 -1.04 0.33
CA LEU A 37 16.39 -1.59 -0.26
C LEU A 37 17.05 -0.60 -1.24
N LYS A 38 16.27 0.05 -2.12
CA LYS A 38 16.77 1.09 -3.03
C LYS A 38 17.37 2.27 -2.29
N LYS A 39 16.72 2.71 -1.20
CA LYS A 39 17.26 3.79 -0.37
C LYS A 39 18.54 3.37 0.37
N LYS A 40 18.67 2.08 0.74
CA LYS A 40 19.86 1.53 1.39
C LYS A 40 21.04 1.42 0.41
N SER A 41 20.81 1.00 -0.83
CA SER A 41 21.83 0.91 -1.87
C SER A 41 22.24 2.28 -2.42
N SER A 42 21.30 3.23 -2.47
CA SER A 42 21.51 4.59 -2.99
C SER A 42 21.03 5.64 -1.99
N PRO A 43 21.83 5.97 -0.95
CA PRO A 43 21.40 6.89 0.12
C PRO A 43 21.14 8.33 -0.36
N PHE A 44 21.78 8.76 -1.46
CA PHE A 44 21.64 10.10 -2.03
C PHE A 44 20.37 10.31 -2.86
N LEU A 45 19.62 9.25 -3.18
CA LEU A 45 18.36 9.36 -3.94
C LEU A 45 17.37 10.24 -3.17
N LYS A 46 16.78 11.23 -3.84
CA LYS A 46 15.78 12.08 -3.19
C LYS A 46 14.46 11.32 -3.05
N ASN A 47 13.77 11.55 -1.94
CA ASN A 47 12.46 10.92 -1.71
C ASN A 47 11.42 11.32 -2.77
N LYS A 48 11.57 12.51 -3.37
CA LYS A 48 10.78 12.96 -4.53
C LYS A 48 10.95 12.08 -5.76
N ASP A 49 12.15 11.56 -6.00
CA ASP A 49 12.42 10.75 -7.18
C ASP A 49 11.83 9.34 -6.98
N LEU A 50 11.99 8.77 -5.78
CA LEU A 50 11.31 7.53 -5.38
C LEU A 50 9.78 7.69 -5.45
N ALA A 51 9.24 8.82 -4.99
CA ALA A 51 7.81 9.07 -5.04
C ALA A 51 7.26 9.06 -6.48
N LYS A 52 8.02 9.60 -7.44
CA LYS A 52 7.67 9.55 -8.86
C LYS A 52 7.74 8.13 -9.43
N GLU A 53 8.80 7.40 -9.11
CA GLU A 53 9.01 6.02 -9.59
C GLU A 53 7.85 5.10 -9.19
N TYR A 54 7.39 5.21 -7.94
CA TYR A 54 6.30 4.40 -7.40
C TYR A 54 4.89 5.04 -7.56
N ASP A 55 4.79 6.22 -8.18
CA ASP A 55 3.57 7.05 -8.30
C ASP A 55 2.82 7.22 -6.95
N VAL A 56 3.56 7.59 -5.91
CA VAL A 56 3.07 7.87 -4.56
C VAL A 56 3.46 9.27 -4.10
N SER A 57 2.95 9.71 -2.94
CA SER A 57 3.37 10.99 -2.36
C SER A 57 4.74 10.86 -1.68
N GLU A 58 5.48 11.97 -1.64
CA GLU A 58 6.76 12.06 -0.90
C GLU A 58 6.58 11.72 0.59
N GLY A 59 5.44 12.14 1.18
CA GLY A 59 5.09 11.80 2.55
C GLY A 59 4.97 10.28 2.78
N MET A 60 4.39 9.55 1.83
CA MET A 60 4.29 8.09 1.93
C MET A 60 5.67 7.42 1.92
N ILE A 61 6.58 7.88 1.05
CA ILE A 61 7.97 7.39 1.05
C ILE A 61 8.65 7.69 2.39
N CYS A 62 8.47 8.88 2.94
CA CYS A 62 9.01 9.24 4.25
C CYS A 62 8.50 8.32 5.36
N ASP A 63 7.19 8.05 5.40
CA ASP A 63 6.59 7.18 6.42
C ASP A 63 7.02 5.71 6.27
N ILE A 64 7.20 5.22 5.05
CA ILE A 64 7.78 3.90 4.77
C ILE A 64 9.22 3.84 5.30
N LEU A 65 10.04 4.84 5.01
CA LEU A 65 11.44 4.87 5.45
C LEU A 65 11.60 5.00 6.97
N LYS A 66 10.67 5.68 7.66
CA LYS A 66 10.63 5.70 9.14
C LYS A 66 10.42 4.31 9.74
N THR A 67 9.68 3.46 9.04
CA THR A 67 9.36 2.08 9.46
C THR A 67 10.19 1.05 8.68
N LYS A 68 11.37 1.43 8.18
CA LYS A 68 12.22 0.59 7.31
C LYS A 68 12.53 -0.79 7.90
N ASP A 69 12.79 -0.86 9.21
CA ASP A 69 13.24 -2.10 9.84
C ASP A 69 12.14 -3.17 9.78
N ARG A 70 10.88 -2.74 9.89
CA ARG A 70 9.72 -3.61 9.68
C ARG A 70 9.64 -4.13 8.25
N TRP A 71 9.83 -3.26 7.26
CA TRP A 71 9.69 -3.64 5.85
C TRP A 71 10.84 -4.53 5.36
N LEU A 72 12.05 -4.36 5.91
CA LEU A 72 13.21 -5.18 5.55
C LEU A 72 13.09 -6.64 5.99
N VAL A 73 12.31 -6.92 7.04
CA VAL A 73 12.10 -8.28 7.59
C VAL A 73 11.00 -9.04 6.86
N VAL A 74 10.22 -8.38 6.00
CA VAL A 74 9.13 -9.04 5.25
C VAL A 74 9.71 -10.13 4.33
N ASP A 75 9.16 -11.34 4.43
CA ASP A 75 9.44 -12.42 3.49
C ASP A 75 8.64 -12.20 2.20
N LEU A 76 9.34 -12.13 1.06
CA LEU A 76 8.77 -11.87 -0.27
C LEU A 76 7.88 -13.01 -0.78
N TYR A 77 8.08 -14.23 -0.31
CA TYR A 77 7.29 -15.40 -0.71
C TYR A 77 6.04 -15.59 0.15
N SER A 78 5.94 -14.85 1.26
CA SER A 78 4.79 -14.92 2.15
C SER A 78 3.55 -14.24 1.56
N TYR A 79 2.36 -14.71 1.96
CA TYR A 79 1.09 -14.03 1.65
C TYR A 79 1.09 -12.55 2.09
N GLN A 80 1.78 -12.25 3.20
CA GLN A 80 1.89 -10.90 3.75
C GLN A 80 2.60 -9.94 2.78
N ALA A 81 3.53 -10.42 1.95
CA ALA A 81 4.25 -9.63 0.95
C ALA A 81 3.31 -8.94 -0.05
N GLY A 82 2.23 -9.64 -0.43
CA GLY A 82 1.21 -9.16 -1.37
C GLY A 82 0.22 -8.17 -0.75
N LEU A 83 0.17 -8.05 0.58
CA LEU A 83 -0.80 -7.20 1.25
C LEU A 83 -0.42 -5.72 1.16
N ARG A 84 -1.41 -4.89 0.83
CA ARG A 84 -1.30 -3.42 0.83
C ARG A 84 -1.52 -2.83 2.22
N ARG A 85 -2.36 -3.50 3.00
CA ARG A 85 -2.69 -3.20 4.40
C ARG A 85 -2.65 -4.50 5.18
N GLU A 86 -1.92 -4.46 6.29
CA GLU A 86 -2.01 -5.53 7.27
C GLU A 86 -3.38 -5.49 7.95
N ARG A 87 -4.01 -6.65 8.08
CA ARG A 87 -5.20 -6.81 8.90
C ARG A 87 -4.74 -7.15 10.31
N LYS A 88 -5.15 -6.34 11.29
CA LYS A 88 -5.05 -6.74 12.68
C LYS A 88 -6.16 -7.77 12.92
N LEU A 89 -5.78 -8.98 13.30
CA LEU A 89 -6.72 -10.00 13.73
C LEU A 89 -7.14 -9.65 15.16
N PRO A 90 -8.42 -9.35 15.43
CA PRO A 90 -8.88 -8.95 16.77
C PRO A 90 -8.76 -10.07 17.79
N PHE A 91 -8.76 -11.34 17.35
CA PHE A 91 -8.83 -12.51 18.21
C PHE A 91 -7.71 -13.51 17.92
N ILE A 92 -6.45 -13.10 18.07
CA ILE A 92 -5.27 -13.93 17.73
C ILE A 92 -5.36 -15.32 18.38
N VAL A 93 -5.72 -15.41 19.65
CA VAL A 93 -5.83 -16.69 20.38
C VAL A 93 -6.87 -17.62 19.77
N ILE A 94 -8.01 -17.08 19.32
CA ILE A 94 -9.07 -17.88 18.68
C ILE A 94 -8.60 -18.36 17.31
N GLU A 95 -7.95 -17.49 16.52
CA GLU A 95 -7.42 -17.84 15.20
C GLU A 95 -6.32 -18.92 15.31
N GLU A 96 -5.44 -18.84 16.31
CA GLU A 96 -4.42 -19.85 16.58
C GLU A 96 -5.03 -21.20 16.99
N ALA A 97 -6.00 -21.19 17.91
CA ALA A 97 -6.71 -22.42 18.31
C ALA A 97 -7.47 -23.03 17.13
N LEU A 98 -8.09 -22.21 16.29
CA LEU A 98 -8.79 -22.66 15.09
C LEU A 98 -7.83 -23.26 14.06
N ALA A 99 -6.67 -22.64 13.84
CA ALA A 99 -5.64 -23.17 12.93
C ALA A 99 -5.16 -24.56 13.38
N LEU A 100 -4.89 -24.73 14.68
CA LEU A 100 -4.53 -26.03 15.25
C LEU A 100 -5.64 -27.07 15.09
N TRP A 101 -6.90 -26.67 15.33
CA TRP A 101 -8.04 -27.56 15.16
C TRP A 101 -8.20 -28.01 13.70
N VAL A 102 -8.07 -27.09 12.75
CA VAL A 102 -8.12 -27.38 11.32
C VAL A 102 -7.01 -28.35 10.92
N GLU A 103 -5.77 -28.10 11.36
CA GLU A 103 -4.63 -28.98 11.06
C GLU A 103 -4.85 -30.40 11.60
N ASN A 104 -5.32 -30.53 12.84
CA ASN A 104 -5.63 -31.82 13.44
C ASN A 104 -6.79 -32.55 12.73
N ALA A 105 -7.85 -31.82 12.34
CA ALA A 105 -8.97 -32.39 11.60
C ALA A 105 -8.54 -32.88 10.20
N LEU A 106 -7.68 -32.13 9.51
CA LEU A 106 -7.12 -32.55 8.22
C LEU A 106 -6.22 -33.79 8.38
N GLN A 107 -5.39 -33.85 9.42
CA GLN A 107 -4.58 -35.04 9.74
C GLN A 107 -5.44 -36.27 10.04
N ALA A 108 -6.61 -36.07 10.65
CA ALA A 108 -7.61 -37.12 10.88
C ALA A 108 -8.42 -37.49 9.63
N GLY A 109 -8.17 -36.87 8.48
CA GLY A 109 -8.87 -37.14 7.22
C GLY A 109 -10.29 -36.58 7.17
N LEU A 110 -10.64 -35.64 8.05
CA LEU A 110 -11.94 -34.98 8.05
C LEU A 110 -12.00 -33.90 6.96
N ILE A 111 -13.11 -33.86 6.23
CA ILE A 111 -13.38 -32.80 5.26
C ILE A 111 -14.01 -31.63 6.01
N ILE A 112 -13.31 -30.49 6.04
CA ILE A 112 -13.79 -29.28 6.70
C ILE A 112 -14.58 -28.46 5.66
N SER A 113 -15.88 -28.29 5.90
CA SER A 113 -16.75 -27.42 5.12
C SER A 113 -17.12 -26.15 5.91
N ASP A 114 -17.57 -25.11 5.20
CA ASP A 114 -17.95 -23.83 5.81
C ASP A 114 -19.10 -23.98 6.81
N ASP A 115 -19.98 -24.96 6.60
CA ASP A 115 -21.05 -25.32 7.55
C ASP A 115 -20.47 -25.71 8.92
N ILE A 116 -19.36 -26.45 8.96
CA ILE A 116 -18.73 -26.88 10.21
C ILE A 116 -18.07 -25.69 10.93
N LEU A 117 -17.47 -24.78 10.16
CA LEU A 117 -16.80 -23.58 10.70
C LEU A 117 -17.79 -22.50 11.18
N SER A 118 -19.00 -22.48 10.61
CA SER A 118 -20.05 -21.53 10.94
C SER A 118 -21.02 -22.02 12.01
N ILE A 119 -20.89 -23.28 12.48
CA ILE A 119 -21.63 -23.78 13.65
C ILE A 119 -21.28 -22.88 14.84
N LYS A 120 -22.20 -21.97 15.10
CA LYS A 120 -22.20 -21.12 16.27
C LYS A 120 -22.61 -22.01 17.44
N PRO A 121 -21.78 -22.16 18.48
CA PRO A 121 -22.20 -22.87 19.69
C PRO A 121 -23.36 -22.16 20.39
#